data_AF-A0A662V3K1-F1
#
_entry.id   AF-A0A662V3K1-F1
#
_cell.length_a   1.000
_cell.length_b   1.000
_cell.length_c   1.000
_cell.angle_alpha   90.00
_cell.angle_beta   90.00
_cell.angle_gamma   90.00
#
_symmetry.space_group_name_H-M   'P 1'
#
loop_
_entity.id
_entity.type
_entity.pdbx_description
1 polymer ?
#
loop_
_entity_poly.entity_id
_entity_poly.type
_entity_poly.pdbx_seq_one_letter_code
_entity_poly.pdbx_strand_id
1 'polypeptide(L)'
;MSVTISIKVRKEIVDIAEKMVKYGIAKSRSHAFNIMIEKGLKEVIKEVEFWDKVHEKAEEFEKMNYRIRHGGLLKLLEEDRMG
;
A
#
# COMPACT_ATOMS: atom_id res chain seq x y z
N MET A 1 -9.91 24.80 7.86
CA MET A 1 -11.12 24.32 8.59
C MET A 1 -11.55 23.01 7.96
N SER A 2 -11.85 21.98 8.76
CA SER A 2 -12.49 20.74 8.30
C SER A 2 -13.95 20.73 8.76
N VAL A 3 -14.84 20.24 7.90
CA VAL A 3 -16.26 20.05 8.22
C VAL A 3 -16.54 18.55 8.27
N THR A 4 -17.24 18.09 9.30
CA THR A 4 -17.65 16.70 9.40
C THR A 4 -18.92 16.49 8.59
N ILE A 5 -18.91 15.50 7.71
CA ILE A 5 -20.06 15.10 6.91
C ILE A 5 -20.36 13.61 7.13
N SER A 6 -21.62 13.25 6.97
CA SER A 6 -22.04 11.84 6.86
C SER A 6 -22.41 11.57 5.40
N ILE A 7 -21.84 10.52 4.82
CA ILE A 7 -22.06 10.14 3.42
C ILE A 7 -22.50 8.68 3.34
N LYS A 8 -23.37 8.36 2.36
CA LYS A 8 -23.67 6.97 1.98
C LYS A 8 -22.90 6.65 0.71
N VAL A 9 -22.15 5.56 0.75
CA VAL A 9 -21.34 5.09 -0.38
C VAL A 9 -21.53 3.59 -0.60
N ARG A 10 -21.15 3.11 -1.78
CA ARG A 10 -21.07 1.66 -2.04
C ARG A 10 -20.02 1.02 -1.15
N LYS A 11 -20.26 -0.23 -0.74
CA LYS A 11 -19.36 -1.00 0.14
C LYS A 11 -17.94 -1.08 -0.41
N GLU A 12 -17.80 -1.28 -1.73
CA GLU A 12 -16.51 -1.32 -2.43
C GLU A 12 -15.63 -0.09 -2.17
N ILE A 13 -16.22 1.10 -2.02
CA ILE A 13 -15.47 2.33 -1.73
C ILE A 13 -14.93 2.32 -0.30
N VAL A 14 -15.69 1.74 0.64
CA VAL A 14 -15.24 1.55 2.03
C VAL A 14 -14.09 0.56 2.06
N ASP A 15 -14.18 -0.54 1.30
CA ASP A 15 -13.12 -1.55 1.22
C ASP A 15 -11.81 -0.94 0.68
N ILE A 16 -11.89 -0.08 -0.34
CA ILE A 16 -10.74 0.70 -0.84
C ILE A 16 -10.18 1.60 0.26
N ALA A 17 -11.02 2.34 0.98
CA ALA A 17 -10.57 3.21 2.07
C ALA A 17 -9.86 2.42 3.18
N GLU A 18 -10.33 1.22 3.50
CA GLU A 18 -9.69 0.34 4.48
C GLU A 18 -8.33 -0.15 4.01
N LYS A 19 -8.20 -0.57 2.74
CA LYS A 19 -6.90 -0.90 2.14
C LYS A 19 -5.94 0.29 2.18
N MET A 20 -6.40 1.49 1.86
CA MET A 20 -5.57 2.70 1.93
C MET A 20 -5.03 2.96 3.33
N VAL A 21 -5.82 2.71 4.38
CA VAL A 21 -5.35 2.82 5.76
C VAL A 21 -4.37 1.70 6.09
N LYS A 22 -4.68 0.46 5.71
CA LYS A 22 -3.81 -0.71 5.91
C LYS A 22 -2.42 -0.51 5.30
N TYR A 23 -2.36 0.04 4.10
CA TYR A 23 -1.11 0.29 3.37
C TYR A 23 -0.43 1.61 3.74
N GLY A 24 -0.98 2.37 4.69
CA GLY A 24 -0.40 3.66 5.14
C GLY A 24 -0.54 4.81 4.13
N ILE A 25 -1.29 4.62 3.04
CA ILE A 25 -1.63 5.67 2.08
C ILE A 25 -2.48 6.76 2.75
N ALA A 26 -3.36 6.35 3.67
CA ALA A 26 -4.21 7.23 4.45
C ALA A 26 -4.03 7.02 5.95
N LYS A 27 -4.23 8.10 6.72
CA LYS A 27 -4.14 8.09 8.20
C LYS A 27 -5.44 7.60 8.87
N SER A 28 -6.56 7.68 8.17
CA SER A 28 -7.89 7.29 8.63
C SER A 28 -8.82 7.12 7.43
N ARG A 29 -10.01 6.53 7.65
CA ARG A 29 -11.03 6.41 6.59
C ARG A 29 -11.44 7.78 6.04
N SER A 30 -11.65 8.78 6.90
CA SER A 30 -11.98 10.15 6.47
C SER A 30 -10.87 10.76 5.62
N HIS A 31 -9.61 10.52 5.98
CA HIS A 31 -8.48 10.97 5.17
C HIS A 31 -8.47 10.26 3.79
N ALA A 32 -8.76 8.96 3.75
CA ALA A 32 -8.87 8.20 2.50
C ALA A 32 -9.99 8.75 1.59
N PHE A 33 -11.16 9.08 2.16
CA PHE A 33 -12.25 9.71 1.41
C PHE A 33 -11.86 11.07 0.85
N ASN A 34 -11.17 11.90 1.62
CA ASN A 34 -10.68 13.19 1.13
C ASN A 34 -9.71 13.00 -0.05
N ILE A 35 -8.75 12.07 0.07
CA ILE A 35 -7.82 11.74 -1.03
C ILE A 35 -8.59 11.26 -2.27
N MET A 36 -9.59 10.39 -2.10
CA MET A 36 -10.42 9.91 -3.21
C MET A 36 -11.19 11.02 -3.90
N ILE A 37 -11.68 12.01 -3.14
CA ILE A 37 -12.38 13.18 -3.68
C ILE A 37 -11.41 14.11 -4.42
N GLU A 38 -10.21 14.34 -3.87
CA GLU A 38 -9.20 15.25 -4.44
C GLU A 38 -8.51 14.68 -5.68
N LYS A 39 -8.05 13.43 -5.63
CA LYS A 39 -7.30 12.77 -6.72
C LYS A 39 -8.20 12.04 -7.71
N GLY A 40 -9.43 11.75 -7.31
CA GLY A 40 -10.36 10.90 -8.07
C GLY A 40 -10.13 9.41 -7.82
N LEU A 41 -11.23 8.66 -7.86
CA LEU A 41 -11.26 7.24 -7.50
C LEU A 41 -10.35 6.36 -8.39
N LYS A 42 -10.26 6.66 -9.69
CA LYS A 42 -9.49 5.86 -10.65
C LYS A 42 -7.99 5.84 -10.33
N GLU A 43 -7.44 6.98 -9.96
CA GLU A 43 -6.01 7.08 -9.61
C GLU A 43 -5.73 6.39 -8.27
N VAL A 44 -6.63 6.54 -7.30
CA VAL A 44 -6.53 5.84 -6.01
C VAL A 44 -6.58 4.33 -6.18
N ILE A 45 -7.46 3.80 -7.03
CA ILE A 45 -7.55 2.35 -7.28
C ILE A 45 -6.22 1.83 -7.82
N LYS A 46 -5.60 2.50 -8.80
CA LYS A 46 -4.29 2.09 -9.32
C LYS A 46 -3.21 2.07 -8.24
N GLU A 47 -3.22 3.08 -7.36
CA GLU A 47 -2.26 3.17 -6.25
C GLU A 47 -2.47 2.00 -5.27
N VAL A 48 -3.71 1.68 -4.93
CA VAL A 48 -4.04 0.53 -4.06
C VAL A 48 -3.66 -0.80 -4.73
N GLU A 49 -3.95 -0.98 -6.02
CA GLU A 49 -3.57 -2.19 -6.77
C GLU A 49 -2.06 -2.39 -6.84
N PHE A 50 -1.30 -1.29 -6.95
CA PHE A 50 0.16 -1.35 -6.87
C PHE A 50 0.61 -1.88 -5.51
N TRP A 51 0.04 -1.35 -4.42
CA TRP A 51 0.38 -1.79 -3.07
C TRP A 51 -0.09 -3.21 -2.75
N ASP A 52 -1.23 -3.65 -3.30
CA ASP A 52 -1.69 -5.04 -3.22
C ASP A 52 -0.59 -5.98 -3.75
N LYS A 53 -0.02 -5.69 -4.94
CA LYS A 53 1.06 -6.49 -5.53
C LYS A 53 2.36 -6.45 -4.73
N VAL A 54 2.70 -5.30 -4.14
CA VAL A 54 3.90 -5.17 -3.30
C VAL A 54 3.76 -6.02 -2.03
N HIS A 55 2.59 -5.96 -1.38
CA HIS A 55 2.30 -6.75 -0.19
C HIS A 55 2.26 -8.26 -0.48
N GLU A 56 1.65 -8.67 -1.59
CA GLU A 56 1.62 -10.07 -2.02
C GLU A 56 3.04 -10.62 -2.20
N LYS A 57 3.89 -9.90 -2.92
CA LYS A 57 5.31 -10.29 -3.09
C LYS A 57 6.06 -10.33 -1.77
N ALA A 58 5.85 -9.35 -0.89
CA ALA A 58 6.48 -9.34 0.42
C ALA A 58 6.10 -10.56 1.26
N GLU A 59 4.81 -10.94 1.26
CA GLU A 59 4.34 -12.16 1.92
C GLU A 59 4.93 -13.43 1.30
N GLU A 60 5.06 -13.50 -0.03
CA GLU A 60 5.72 -14.62 -0.71
C GLU A 60 7.18 -14.76 -0.27
N PHE A 61 7.94 -13.66 -0.23
CA PHE A 61 9.33 -13.67 0.23
C PHE A 61 9.46 -14.08 1.70
N GLU A 62 8.54 -13.65 2.56
CA GLU A 62 8.48 -14.05 3.96
C GLU A 62 8.19 -15.55 4.10
N LYS A 63 7.21 -16.07 3.36
CA LYS A 63 6.86 -17.51 3.32
C LYS A 63 8.00 -18.38 2.77
N MET A 64 8.76 -17.85 1.80
CA MET A 64 9.96 -18.52 1.27
C MET A 64 11.16 -18.47 2.25
N ASN A 65 10.99 -17.87 3.43
CA ASN A 65 12.00 -17.81 4.50
C ASN A 65 13.35 -17.28 4.01
N TYR A 66 13.32 -16.34 3.05
CA TYR A 66 14.46 -15.49 2.72
C TYR A 66 14.68 -14.52 3.89
N ARG A 67 15.12 -15.06 5.03
CA ARG A 67 15.79 -14.26 6.04
C ARG A 67 17.01 -13.69 5.34
N ILE A 68 16.95 -12.41 5.00
CA ILE A 68 18.18 -11.61 4.87
C ILE A 68 18.78 -11.65 6.27
N ARG A 69 19.57 -12.70 6.54
CA ARG A 69 20.46 -12.73 7.69
C ARG A 69 21.23 -11.42 7.59
N HIS A 70 21.15 -10.60 8.63
CA HIS A 70 21.90 -9.36 8.72
C HIS A 70 23.31 -9.58 8.13
N GLY A 71 23.65 -8.85 7.07
CA GLY A 71 24.90 -8.98 6.32
C GLY A 71 24.83 -9.64 4.93
N GLY A 72 23.72 -10.26 4.53
CA GLY A 72 23.61 -10.94 3.22
C GLY A 72 23.39 -10.03 2.00
N LEU A 73 22.75 -8.86 2.21
CA LEU A 73 22.43 -7.93 1.14
C LEU A 73 23.71 -7.33 0.49
N LEU A 74 24.74 -7.09 1.29
CA LEU A 74 26.02 -6.56 0.81
C LEU A 74 26.70 -7.53 -0.15
N LYS A 75 26.68 -8.84 0.16
CA LYS A 75 27.25 -9.89 -0.68
C LYS A 75 26.56 -10.02 -2.03
N LEU A 76 25.23 -9.99 -2.05
CA LEU A 76 24.46 -10.03 -3.29
C LEU A 76 24.73 -8.80 -4.17
N LEU A 77 24.91 -7.62 -3.56
CA LEU A 77 25.24 -6.40 -4.29
C LEU A 77 26.71 -6.34 -4.76
N GLU A 78 27.62 -7.03 -4.08
CA GLU A 78 29.02 -7.17 -4.50
C GLU A 78 29.17 -8.15 -5.68
N GLU A 79 28.45 -9.27 -5.66
CA GLU A 79 28.46 -10.26 -6.74
C GLU A 79 27.94 -9.66 -8.07
N ASP A 80 26.87 -8.86 -8.02
CA ASP A 80 26.29 -8.20 -9.20
C ASP A 80 27.17 -7.05 -9.74
N ARG A 81 28.08 -6.50 -8.91
CA ARG A 81 29.04 -5.46 -9.31
C ARG A 81 30.33 -6.01 -9.92
N MET A 82 30.62 -7.30 -9.74
CA MET A 82 31.78 -7.96 -10.33
C MET A 82 31.46 -8.81 -11.57
N GLY A 83 30.19 -8.84 -12.00
CA GLY A 83 29.73 -9.50 -13.23
C GLY A 83 29.78 -8.60 -14.46
#